data_AF-A0A7C5AYE2-F1
#
_entry.id   AF-A0A7C5AYE2-F1
#
_cell.length_a   1.000
_cell.length_b   1.000
_cell.length_c   1.000
_cell.angle_alpha   90.00
_cell.angle_beta   90.00
_cell.angle_gamma   90.00
#
_symmetry.space_group_name_H-M   'P 1'
#
loop_
_entity.id
_entity.type
_entity.pdbx_description
1 polymer ?
#
loop_
_entity_poly.entity_id
_entity_poly.type
_entity_poly.pdbx_seq_one_letter_code
_entity_poly.pdbx_strand_id
1 'polypeptide(L)'
;MKDHIENFYTHLKANRVGAAVHENEQIELMADQMAETVRKQGPLQGTSQVQREFALMKTARGTAAQNWIALGQYFAIKQQPERARASYQRVIDTYTDPTERAYREQAARALKDLEIVSDPSPHSTY
;
A
#
# COMPACT_ATOMS: atom_id res chain seq x y z
N MET A 1 6.73 -13.24 -3.57
CA MET A 1 6.67 -11.76 -3.62
C MET A 1 6.69 -11.22 -5.04
N LYS A 2 7.75 -11.41 -5.85
CA LYS A 2 7.80 -10.89 -7.23
C LYS A 2 6.57 -11.28 -8.07
N ASP A 3 6.18 -12.56 -8.02
CA ASP A 3 5.02 -13.05 -8.74
C ASP A 3 3.71 -12.33 -8.33
N HIS A 4 3.51 -12.09 -7.04
CA HIS A 4 2.35 -11.32 -6.55
C HIS A 4 2.37 -9.86 -7.03
N ILE A 5 3.55 -9.25 -7.14
CA ILE A 5 3.69 -7.89 -7.70
C ILE A 5 3.30 -7.89 -9.18
N GLU A 6 3.81 -8.85 -9.95
CA GLU A 6 3.53 -8.95 -11.38
C GLU A 6 2.04 -9.26 -11.63
N ASN A 7 1.46 -10.17 -10.86
CA ASN A 7 0.04 -10.51 -10.91
C ASN A 7 -0.83 -9.32 -10.50
N PHE A 8 -0.44 -8.57 -9.47
CA PHE A 8 -1.11 -7.34 -9.05
C PHE A 8 -1.28 -6.37 -10.24
N TYR A 9 -0.17 -6.03 -10.92
CA TYR A 9 -0.23 -5.10 -12.05
C TYR A 9 -0.98 -5.70 -13.24
N THR A 10 -0.85 -7.00 -13.48
CA THR A 10 -1.59 -7.70 -14.53
C THR A 10 -3.10 -7.63 -14.30
N HIS A 11 -3.55 -7.89 -13.08
CA HIS A 11 -4.96 -7.81 -12.70
C HIS A 11 -5.49 -6.38 -12.69
N LEU A 12 -4.70 -5.41 -12.21
CA LEU A 12 -5.08 -4.01 -12.22
C LEU A 12 -5.29 -3.49 -13.65
N LYS A 13 -4.38 -3.82 -14.57
CA LYS A 13 -4.52 -3.51 -16.01
C LYS A 13 -5.74 -4.18 -16.63
N ALA A 14 -6.08 -5.39 -16.19
CA ALA A 14 -7.27 -6.12 -16.62
C ALA A 14 -8.57 -5.68 -15.93
N ASN A 15 -8.56 -4.61 -15.12
CA ASN A 15 -9.71 -4.15 -14.31
C ASN A 15 -10.27 -5.22 -13.36
N ARG A 16 -9.44 -6.20 -12.97
CA ARG A 16 -9.77 -7.25 -12.00
C ARG A 16 -9.34 -6.80 -10.61
N VAL A 17 -9.99 -5.76 -10.11
CA VAL A 17 -9.56 -5.07 -8.89
C VAL A 17 -9.57 -5.97 -7.66
N GLY A 18 -10.56 -6.87 -7.52
CA GLY A 18 -10.59 -7.83 -6.42
C GLY A 18 -9.39 -8.78 -6.42
N ALA A 19 -8.95 -9.23 -7.60
CA ALA A 19 -7.76 -10.06 -7.72
C ALA A 19 -6.49 -9.25 -7.43
N ALA A 20 -6.39 -8.01 -7.93
CA ALA A 20 -5.27 -7.13 -7.60
C ALA A 20 -5.15 -6.89 -6.09
N VAL A 21 -6.27 -6.58 -5.42
CA VAL A 21 -6.32 -6.43 -3.96
C VAL A 21 -5.81 -7.69 -3.27
N HIS A 22 -6.30 -8.88 -3.69
CA HIS A 22 -5.86 -10.14 -3.12
C HIS A 22 -4.35 -10.38 -3.25
N GLU A 23 -3.78 -10.13 -4.44
CA GLU A 23 -2.32 -10.25 -4.64
C GLU A 23 -1.55 -9.30 -3.72
N ASN A 24 -2.07 -8.10 -3.46
CA ASN A 24 -1.43 -7.17 -2.55
C ASN A 24 -1.52 -7.62 -1.09
N GLU A 25 -2.67 -8.15 -0.68
CA GLU A 25 -2.86 -8.72 0.66
C GLU A 25 -1.92 -9.90 0.90
N GLN A 26 -1.61 -10.72 -0.12
CA GLN A 26 -0.59 -11.77 0.01
C GLN A 26 0.80 -11.19 0.29
N ILE A 27 1.15 -10.03 -0.29
CA ILE A 27 2.42 -9.34 0.02
C ILE A 27 2.42 -8.83 1.47
N GLU A 28 1.30 -8.30 1.96
CA GLU A 28 1.14 -7.89 3.37
C GLU A 28 1.29 -9.10 4.31
N LEU A 29 0.65 -10.22 4.00
CA LEU A 29 0.79 -11.45 4.79
C LEU A 29 2.23 -11.97 4.82
N MET A 30 2.95 -11.92 3.70
CA MET A 30 4.38 -12.26 3.66
C MET A 30 5.21 -11.33 4.56
N ALA A 31 4.91 -10.03 4.57
CA ALA A 31 5.55 -9.08 5.48
C ALA A 31 5.30 -9.42 6.95
N ASP A 32 4.06 -9.74 7.31
CA ASP A 32 3.70 -10.06 8.69
C ASP A 32 4.36 -11.36 9.17
N GLN A 33 4.44 -12.38 8.31
CA GLN A 33 5.16 -13.63 8.61
C GLN A 33 6.66 -13.39 8.84
N MET A 34 7.30 -12.55 8.01
CA MET A 34 8.70 -12.18 8.21
C MET A 34 8.89 -11.37 9.50
N ALA A 35 7.95 -10.47 9.83
CA ALA A 35 7.97 -9.69 11.08
C ALA A 35 7.89 -10.59 12.31
N GLU A 36 7.00 -11.58 12.30
CA GLU A 36 6.90 -12.60 13.36
C GLU A 36 8.19 -13.41 13.49
N THR A 37 8.81 -13.78 12.37
CA THR A 37 10.03 -14.57 12.35
C THR A 37 11.19 -13.79 12.97
N VAL A 38 11.37 -12.52 12.55
CA VAL A 38 12.36 -11.59 13.13
C VAL A 38 12.14 -11.41 14.64
N ARG A 39 10.89 -11.28 15.09
CA ARG A 39 10.54 -11.17 16.52
C ARG A 39 10.87 -12.44 17.31
N LYS A 40 10.60 -13.62 16.76
CA LYS A 40 10.84 -14.92 17.41
C LYS A 40 12.33 -15.31 17.42
N GLN A 41 13.08 -14.95 16.37
CA GLN A 41 14.48 -15.36 16.18
C GLN A 41 15.52 -14.32 16.60
N GLY A 42 15.10 -13.08 16.89
CA GLY A 42 15.97 -11.98 17.35
C GLY A 42 16.96 -12.33 18.49
N PRO A 43 16.63 -13.22 19.45
CA PRO A 43 17.59 -13.62 20.48
C PRO A 43 18.43 -14.88 20.17
N LEU A 44 18.18 -15.62 19.07
CA LEU A 44 18.70 -16.99 18.88
C LEU A 44 19.58 -17.23 17.64
N GLN A 45 19.58 -16.34 16.64
CA GLN A 45 20.31 -16.59 15.38
C GLN A 45 21.33 -15.50 15.04
N GLY A 46 22.44 -15.92 14.42
CA GLY A 46 23.49 -15.04 13.93
C GLY A 46 22.91 -13.88 13.13
N THR A 47 23.33 -12.68 13.47
CA THR A 47 22.76 -11.38 13.06
C THR A 47 22.49 -11.22 11.56
N SER A 48 23.14 -11.97 10.68
CA SER A 48 23.01 -11.88 9.22
C SER A 48 21.72 -12.46 8.63
N GLN A 49 21.09 -13.46 9.26
CA GLN A 49 19.82 -14.02 8.76
C GLN A 49 18.64 -13.10 9.11
N VAL A 50 18.55 -12.72 10.39
CA VAL A 50 17.51 -11.81 10.89
C VAL A 50 17.57 -10.44 10.18
N GLN A 51 18.76 -9.92 9.88
CA GLN A 51 18.90 -8.69 9.09
C GLN A 51 18.35 -8.82 7.66
N ARG A 52 18.59 -9.96 7.00
CA ARG A 52 18.05 -10.21 5.65
C ARG A 52 16.53 -10.33 5.68
N GLU A 53 15.97 -11.09 6.62
CA GLU A 53 14.52 -11.22 6.77
C GLU A 53 13.87 -9.89 7.09
N PHE A 54 14.48 -9.07 7.94
CA PHE A 54 14.01 -7.72 8.24
C PHE A 54 14.06 -6.79 7.01
N ALA A 55 15.11 -6.89 6.19
CA ALA A 55 15.19 -6.13 4.94
C ALA A 55 14.12 -6.56 3.92
N LEU A 56 13.87 -7.88 3.82
CA LEU A 56 12.80 -8.42 2.98
C LEU A 56 11.41 -8.02 3.48
N MET A 57 11.19 -8.05 4.80
CA MET A 57 9.98 -7.56 5.44
C MET A 57 9.70 -6.10 5.07
N LYS A 58 10.70 -5.21 5.22
CA LYS A 58 10.57 -3.80 4.83
C LYS A 58 10.27 -3.63 3.34
N THR A 59 10.91 -4.42 2.50
CA THR A 59 10.67 -4.39 1.05
C THR A 59 9.23 -4.81 0.73
N ALA A 60 8.72 -5.87 1.37
CA ALA A 60 7.35 -6.33 1.19
C ALA A 60 6.34 -5.27 1.65
N ARG A 61 6.54 -4.68 2.83
CA ARG A 61 5.67 -3.59 3.34
C ARG A 61 5.69 -2.37 2.42
N GLY A 62 6.88 -1.94 1.99
CA GLY A 62 7.00 -0.81 1.05
C GLY A 62 6.32 -1.08 -0.30
N THR A 63 6.46 -2.30 -0.82
CA THR A 63 5.77 -2.73 -2.04
C THR A 63 4.26 -2.72 -1.86
N ALA A 64 3.75 -3.27 -0.76
CA ALA A 64 2.33 -3.34 -0.50
C ALA A 64 1.71 -1.93 -0.34
N ALA A 65 2.40 -1.02 0.34
CA ALA A 65 2.00 0.38 0.43
C ALA A 65 1.93 1.06 -0.94
N GLN A 66 2.94 0.87 -1.79
CA GLN A 66 2.95 1.42 -3.14
C GLN A 66 1.80 0.89 -4.01
N ASN A 67 1.50 -0.40 -3.90
CA ASN A 67 0.38 -1.01 -4.62
C ASN A 67 -0.97 -0.45 -4.15
N TRP A 68 -1.17 -0.21 -2.85
CA TRP A 68 -2.36 0.47 -2.35
C TRP A 68 -2.49 1.91 -2.88
N ILE A 69 -1.38 2.64 -2.97
CA ILE A 69 -1.36 3.97 -3.60
C ILE A 69 -1.74 3.85 -5.08
N ALA A 70 -1.20 2.88 -5.81
CA ALA A 70 -1.53 2.64 -7.21
C ALA A 70 -3.02 2.28 -7.41
N LEU A 71 -3.61 1.49 -6.50
CA LEU A 71 -5.04 1.23 -6.46
C LEU A 71 -5.85 2.51 -6.26
N GLY A 72 -5.43 3.37 -5.32
CA GLY A 72 -6.06 4.66 -5.10
C GLY A 72 -6.05 5.53 -6.36
N GLN A 73 -4.91 5.61 -7.05
CA GLN A 73 -4.76 6.36 -8.30
C GLN A 73 -5.64 5.77 -9.41
N TYR A 74 -5.68 4.44 -9.51
CA TYR A 74 -6.53 3.74 -10.45
C TYR A 74 -8.00 4.10 -10.27
N PHE A 75 -8.49 4.06 -9.02
CA PHE A 75 -9.87 4.43 -8.71
C PHE A 75 -10.16 5.91 -8.99
N ALA A 76 -9.21 6.80 -8.72
CA ALA A 76 -9.33 8.22 -9.03
C ALA A 76 -9.51 8.45 -10.55
N ILE A 77 -8.68 7.80 -11.38
CA ILE A 77 -8.80 7.83 -12.85
C ILE A 77 -10.15 7.27 -13.32
N LYS A 78 -10.67 6.24 -12.63
CA LYS A 78 -11.98 5.65 -12.91
C LYS A 78 -13.17 6.44 -12.36
N GLN A 79 -12.95 7.65 -11.83
CA GLN A 79 -13.97 8.49 -11.20
C GLN A 79 -14.71 7.76 -10.05
N GLN A 80 -13.97 6.95 -9.27
CA GLN A 80 -14.45 6.25 -8.08
C GLN A 80 -13.80 6.84 -6.82
N PRO A 81 -14.12 8.09 -6.44
CA PRO A 81 -13.41 8.80 -5.39
C PRO A 81 -13.53 8.12 -4.02
N GLU A 82 -14.67 7.55 -3.67
CA GLU A 82 -14.83 6.82 -2.39
C GLU A 82 -13.86 5.64 -2.26
N ARG A 83 -13.64 4.90 -3.35
CA ARG A 83 -12.70 3.75 -3.36
C ARG A 83 -11.25 4.21 -3.39
N ALA A 84 -10.97 5.30 -4.10
CA ALA A 84 -9.65 5.93 -4.09
C ALA A 84 -9.29 6.40 -2.68
N ARG A 85 -10.22 7.10 -2.01
CA ARG A 85 -10.12 7.55 -0.63
C ARG A 85 -9.84 6.39 0.32
N ALA A 86 -10.63 5.32 0.25
CA ALA A 86 -10.44 4.15 1.09
C ALA A 86 -9.04 3.53 0.92
N SER A 87 -8.53 3.49 -0.31
CA SER A 87 -7.19 2.95 -0.60
C SER A 87 -6.08 3.82 0.01
N TYR A 88 -6.15 5.15 -0.14
CA TYR A 88 -5.17 6.06 0.45
C TYR A 88 -5.24 6.09 1.98
N GLN A 89 -6.46 6.11 2.54
CA GLN A 89 -6.67 6.10 3.98
C GLN A 89 -6.09 4.84 4.63
N ARG A 90 -6.28 3.67 4.00
CA ARG A 90 -5.65 2.41 4.45
C ARG A 90 -4.14 2.54 4.56
N VAL A 91 -3.47 3.19 3.60
CA VAL A 91 -2.02 3.38 3.64
C VAL A 91 -1.62 4.26 4.82
N ILE A 92 -2.36 5.34 5.06
CA ILE A 92 -2.13 6.27 6.18
C ILE A 92 -2.26 5.54 7.53
N ASP A 93 -3.29 4.72 7.66
CA ASP A 93 -3.63 4.06 8.93
C ASP A 93 -2.78 2.81 9.22
N THR A 94 -2.35 2.08 8.17
CA THR A 94 -1.67 0.79 8.31
C THR A 94 -0.15 0.93 8.43
N TYR A 95 0.45 1.86 7.69
CA TYR A 95 1.90 1.97 7.55
C TYR A 95 2.50 3.00 8.50
N THR A 96 2.37 2.75 9.81
CA THR A 96 2.69 3.72 10.86
C THR A 96 4.17 3.81 11.24
N ASP A 97 5.02 2.91 10.73
CA ASP A 97 6.44 2.89 11.06
C ASP A 97 7.16 4.15 10.52
N PRO A 98 8.18 4.68 11.23
CA PRO A 98 8.95 5.84 10.76
C PRO A 98 9.58 5.64 9.38
N THR A 99 9.99 4.42 9.04
CA THR A 99 10.60 4.10 7.73
C THR A 99 9.58 4.11 6.59
N GLU A 100 8.28 4.09 6.91
CA GLU A 100 7.17 4.06 5.96
C GLU A 100 6.52 5.44 5.79
N ARG A 101 7.03 6.45 6.49
CA ARG A 101 6.51 7.82 6.48
C ARG A 101 6.33 8.36 5.06
N ALA A 102 7.26 8.08 4.15
CA ALA A 102 7.18 8.53 2.76
C ALA A 102 5.91 8.03 2.06
N TYR A 103 5.48 6.80 2.31
CA TYR A 103 4.26 6.24 1.71
C TYR A 103 2.99 6.90 2.28
N ARG A 104 2.98 7.17 3.59
CA ARG A 104 1.87 7.90 4.22
C ARG A 104 1.75 9.31 3.70
N GLU A 105 2.87 10.02 3.58
CA GLU A 105 2.88 11.39 3.04
C GLU A 105 2.41 11.41 1.58
N GLN A 106 2.83 10.42 0.78
CA GLN A 106 2.35 10.26 -0.59
C GLN A 106 0.84 9.98 -0.64
N ALA A 107 0.33 9.07 0.19
CA ALA A 107 -1.09 8.75 0.27
C ALA A 107 -1.92 9.94 0.76
N ALA A 108 -1.46 10.67 1.78
CA ALA A 108 -2.12 11.86 2.31
C ALA A 108 -2.19 12.98 1.26
N ARG A 109 -1.12 13.17 0.48
CA ARG A 109 -1.13 14.12 -0.63
C ARG A 109 -2.13 13.70 -1.71
N ALA A 110 -2.11 12.44 -2.12
CA ALA A 110 -3.02 11.94 -3.14
C ALA A 110 -4.50 11.98 -2.67
N LEU A 111 -4.75 11.76 -1.38
CA LEU A 111 -6.06 11.93 -0.77
C LEU A 111 -6.52 13.39 -0.82
N LYS A 112 -5.66 14.35 -0.46
CA LYS A 112 -5.98 15.77 -0.55
C LYS A 112 -6.25 16.21 -1.99
N ASP A 113 -5.43 15.76 -2.94
CA ASP A 113 -5.63 16.05 -4.37
C ASP A 113 -6.96 15.47 -4.86
N LEU A 114 -7.31 14.25 -4.41
CA LEU A 114 -8.59 13.63 -4.71
C LEU A 114 -9.77 14.44 -4.15
N GLU A 115 -9.69 14.91 -2.91
CA GLU A 115 -10.75 15.72 -2.27
C GLU A 115 -10.98 17.03 -3.05
N ILE A 116 -9.92 17.72 -3.48
CA ILE A 116 -10.02 18.94 -4.30
C ILE A 116 -10.74 18.68 -5.64
N VAL A 117 -10.47 17.53 -6.26
CA VAL A 117 -11.06 17.17 -7.56
C VAL A 117 -12.48 16.61 -7.43
N SER A 118 -12.79 15.97 -6.30
CA SER A 118 -14.06 15.27 -6.08
C SER A 118 -15.12 16.13 -5.40
N ASP A 119 -14.73 17.23 -4.77
CA ASP A 119 -15.63 18.22 -4.20
C ASP A 119 -16.07 19.19 -5.31
N PRO A 120 -17.33 19.15 -5.77
CA PRO A 120 -17.88 20.23 -6.57
C PRO A 120 -18.17 21.39 -5.63
N SER A 121 -17.15 22.10 -5.15
CA SER A 121 -17.40 23.29 -4.34
C SER A 121 -18.22 24.29 -5.17
N PRO A 122 -19.28 24.87 -4.58
CA PRO A 122 -20.33 25.55 -5.30
C PRO A 122 -19.76 26.74 -6.04
N HIS A 123 -20.08 26.83 -7.34
CA HIS A 123 -19.89 28.05 -8.10
C HIS A 123 -20.47 29.21 -7.29
N SER A 124 -19.61 30.11 -6.82
CA SER A 124 -20.01 31.36 -6.20
C SER A 124 -20.99 32.07 -7.14
N THR A 125 -22.27 32.08 -6.79
CA THR A 125 -23.23 33.01 -7.35
C THR A 125 -22.86 34.41 -6.87
N TYR A 126 -22.26 35.19 -7.76
CA TYR A 126 -22.18 36.65 -7.66
C TYR A 126 -23.50 37.28 -8.09
#